data_AF-A0AAV8WTV5-F1
#
_entry.id   AF-A0AAV8WTV5-F1
#
_cell.length_a   1.000
_cell.length_b   1.000
_cell.length_c   1.000
_cell.angle_alpha   90.00
_cell.angle_beta   90.00
_cell.angle_gamma   90.00
#
_symmetry.space_group_name_H-M   'P 1'
#
loop_
_entity.id
_entity.type
_entity.pdbx_description
1 polymer ?
#
loop_
_entity_poly.entity_id
_entity_poly.type
_entity_poly.pdbx_seq_one_letter_code
_entity_poly.pdbx_strand_id
1 'polypeptide(L)'
;MARKKKKRSVWVREWILKLESDGAYNRLMSELIIEDPMQFYNFMRMKAVDFEDLAIKVAPLVLKQDTKFRTAICVRKCLAVTLRFLASGKLAE
;
A
#
# COMPACT_ATOMS: atom_id res chain seq x y z
N MET A 1 -16.27 -30.35 -12.60
CA MET A 1 -14.87 -30.61 -13.05
C MET A 1 -13.96 -29.54 -12.45
N ALA A 2 -12.94 -29.91 -11.67
CA ALA A 2 -12.03 -28.94 -11.06
C ALA A 2 -11.15 -28.26 -12.12
N ARG A 3 -11.20 -26.92 -12.19
CA ARG A 3 -10.40 -26.10 -13.13
C ARG A 3 -8.90 -26.30 -12.84
N LYS A 4 -8.16 -26.94 -13.76
CA LYS A 4 -6.69 -27.10 -13.64
C LYS A 4 -6.04 -25.72 -13.54
N LYS A 5 -5.31 -25.46 -12.45
CA LYS A 5 -4.58 -24.19 -12.25
C LYS A 5 -3.49 -24.07 -13.30
N LYS A 6 -3.49 -22.97 -14.06
CA LYS A 6 -2.44 -22.64 -15.04
C LYS A 6 -1.10 -22.52 -14.30
N LYS A 7 -0.05 -23.19 -14.78
CA LYS A 7 1.31 -23.04 -14.23
C LYS A 7 1.74 -21.58 -14.43
N ARG A 8 2.31 -20.96 -13.39
CA ARG A 8 2.86 -19.59 -13.49
C ARG A 8 4.05 -19.62 -14.46
N SER A 9 4.05 -18.73 -15.46
CA SER A 9 5.16 -18.55 -16.38
C SER A 9 6.30 -17.71 -15.79
N VAL A 10 5.96 -16.81 -14.85
CA VAL A 10 6.90 -15.94 -14.14
C VAL A 10 6.50 -15.82 -12.67
N TRP A 11 7.50 -15.73 -11.78
CA TRP A 11 7.27 -15.61 -10.34
C TRP A 11 6.72 -14.22 -9.95
N VAL A 12 7.35 -13.16 -10.46
CA VAL A 12 6.93 -11.76 -10.34
C VAL A 12 7.09 -11.09 -11.71
N ARG A 13 6.21 -10.13 -12.02
CA ARG A 13 6.31 -9.32 -13.26
C ARG A 13 7.28 -8.17 -13.05
N GLU A 14 8.04 -7.82 -14.08
CA GLU A 14 9.07 -6.77 -14.01
C GLU A 14 8.57 -5.42 -13.47
N TRP A 15 7.37 -4.99 -13.88
CA TRP A 15 6.78 -3.73 -13.42
C TRP A 15 6.45 -3.72 -11.92
N ILE A 16 6.28 -4.90 -11.29
CA ILE A 16 6.05 -5.00 -9.84
C ILE A 16 7.36 -4.75 -9.08
N LEU A 17 8.51 -5.12 -9.65
CA LEU A 17 9.82 -4.83 -9.07
C LEU A 17 10.10 -3.31 -9.12
N LYS A 18 9.63 -2.64 -10.17
CA LYS A 18 9.72 -1.18 -10.33
C LYS A 18 8.77 -0.39 -9.43
N LEU A 19 7.83 -1.05 -8.73
CA LEU A 19 6.86 -0.37 -7.86
C LEU A 19 7.51 0.32 -6.65
N GLU A 20 8.74 -0.06 -6.30
CA GLU A 20 9.46 0.57 -5.21
C GLU A 20 9.97 1.97 -5.61
N SER A 21 10.53 2.10 -6.82
CA SER A 21 11.00 3.38 -7.39
C SER A 21 9.89 4.21 -8.02
N ASP A 22 9.03 3.57 -8.82
CA ASP A 22 8.07 4.24 -9.71
C ASP A 22 6.63 4.15 -9.18
N GLY A 23 6.47 3.62 -7.97
CA GLY A 23 5.16 3.41 -7.37
C GLY A 23 4.42 4.73 -7.17
N ALA A 24 3.24 4.84 -7.79
CA ALA A 24 2.36 6.01 -7.68
C ALA A 24 2.11 6.44 -6.24
N TYR A 25 2.05 5.49 -5.30
CA TYR A 25 1.89 5.77 -3.87
C TYR A 25 2.99 6.67 -3.29
N ASN A 26 4.26 6.33 -3.52
CA ASN A 26 5.38 7.03 -2.90
C ASN A 26 5.43 8.48 -3.36
N ARG A 27 5.20 8.68 -4.66
CA ARG A 27 5.16 9.99 -5.28
C ARG A 27 3.94 10.79 -4.81
N LEU A 28 2.74 10.21 -4.95
CA LEU A 28 1.49 10.87 -4.61
C LEU A 28 1.42 11.26 -3.13
N MET A 29 1.85 10.39 -2.22
CA MET A 29 1.82 10.70 -0.78
C MET A 29 2.81 11.79 -0.41
N SER A 30 4.03 11.75 -0.97
CA SER A 30 5.02 12.80 -0.73
C SER A 30 4.53 14.15 -1.25
N GLU A 31 3.98 14.18 -2.47
CA GLU A 31 3.41 15.39 -3.07
C GLU A 31 2.21 15.91 -2.26
N LEU A 32 1.26 15.05 -1.88
CA LEU A 32 0.07 15.43 -1.09
C LEU A 32 0.43 15.97 0.30
N ILE A 33 1.41 15.39 0.98
CA ILE A 33 1.80 15.84 2.33
C ILE A 33 2.42 17.24 2.28
N ILE A 34 3.19 17.54 1.22
CA ILE A 34 3.94 18.80 1.09
C ILE A 34 3.06 19.91 0.48
N GLU A 35 2.39 19.60 -0.63
CA GLU A 35 1.72 20.61 -1.46
C GLU A 35 0.25 20.84 -1.06
N ASP A 36 -0.46 19.79 -0.61
CA ASP A 36 -1.90 19.90 -0.32
C ASP A 36 -2.38 18.96 0.83
N PRO A 37 -2.20 19.39 2.09
CA PRO A 37 -2.65 18.65 3.26
C PRO A 37 -4.17 18.42 3.29
N MET A 38 -4.96 19.27 2.63
CA MET A 38 -6.41 19.12 2.57
C MET A 38 -6.79 17.95 1.66
N GLN A 39 -6.12 17.82 0.52
CA GLN A 39 -6.31 16.66 -0.36
C GLN A 39 -5.74 15.38 0.24
N PHE A 40 -4.67 15.45 1.02
CA PHE A 40 -4.22 14.31 1.81
C PHE A 40 -5.34 13.82 2.74
N TYR A 41 -5.96 14.75 3.48
CA TYR A 41 -7.08 14.42 4.36
C TYR A 41 -8.27 13.85 3.58
N ASN A 42 -8.60 14.38 2.41
CA ASN A 42 -9.66 13.82 1.56
C ASN A 42 -9.34 12.41 1.06
N PHE A 43 -8.07 12.17 0.73
CA PHE A 43 -7.61 10.88 0.22
C PHE A 43 -7.62 9.80 1.31
N MET A 44 -7.04 10.12 2.48
CA MET A 44 -6.80 9.20 3.59
C MET A 44 -7.90 9.20 4.66
N ARG A 45 -8.77 10.22 4.68
CA ARG A 45 -9.77 10.49 5.73
C ARG A 45 -9.19 10.65 7.14
N MET A 46 -7.91 11.02 7.23
CA MET A 46 -7.19 11.29 8.48
C MET A 46 -6.03 12.25 8.23
N LYS A 47 -5.51 12.88 9.28
CA LYS A 47 -4.31 13.74 9.15
C LYS A 47 -3.07 12.88 8.98
N ALA A 48 -2.02 13.46 8.38
CA ALA A 48 -0.76 12.76 8.16
C ALA A 48 -0.12 12.28 9.48
N VAL A 49 -0.23 13.08 10.55
CA VAL A 49 0.26 12.73 11.88
C VAL A 49 -0.47 11.49 12.43
N ASP A 50 -1.80 11.48 12.37
CA ASP A 50 -2.61 10.35 12.85
C ASP A 50 -2.30 9.07 12.04
N PHE A 51 -2.08 9.21 10.74
CA PHE A 51 -1.69 8.11 9.87
C PHE A 51 -0.33 7.52 10.28
N GLU A 52 0.64 8.37 10.58
CA GLU A 52 1.97 7.92 11.00
C GLU A 52 1.94 7.24 12.37
N ASP A 53 1.20 7.79 13.33
CA ASP A 53 0.99 7.18 14.63
C ASP A 53 0.34 5.80 14.52
N LEU A 54 -0.66 5.66 13.63
CA LEU A 54 -1.29 4.37 13.34
C LEU A 54 -0.30 3.41 12.67
N ALA A 55 0.50 3.88 11.72
CA ALA A 55 1.50 3.06 11.04
C ALA A 55 2.54 2.50 12.03
N ILE A 56 3.00 3.30 12.99
CA ILE A 56 3.93 2.86 14.04
C ILE A 56 3.29 1.77 14.92
N LYS A 57 2.03 1.97 15.35
CA LYS A 57 1.31 1.00 16.18
C LYS A 57 1.03 -0.31 15.46
N VAL A 58 0.75 -0.26 14.16
CA VAL A 58 0.41 -1.43 13.35
C VAL A 58 1.65 -2.15 12.81
N ALA A 59 2.77 -1.44 12.64
CA ALA A 59 4.03 -2.01 12.17
C ALA A 59 4.41 -3.34 12.82
N PRO A 60 4.46 -3.50 14.16
CA PRO A 60 4.85 -4.78 14.76
C PRO A 60 3.92 -5.95 14.41
N LEU A 61 2.67 -5.68 14.00
CA LEU A 61 1.67 -6.71 13.68
C LEU A 61 1.72 -7.15 12.22
N VAL A 62 2.14 -6.26 11.31
CA VAL A 62 2.04 -6.49 9.86
C VAL A 62 3.37 -6.43 9.12
N LEU A 63 4.46 -6.05 9.80
CA LEU A 63 5.80 -6.03 9.22
C LEU A 63 6.17 -7.43 8.74
N LYS A 64 6.67 -7.49 7.51
CA LYS A 64 7.18 -8.72 6.91
C LYS A 64 8.68 -8.58 6.71
N GLN A 65 9.37 -9.71 6.76
CA GLN A 65 10.80 -9.77 6.49
C GLN A 65 11.06 -9.76 4.98
N ASP A 66 12.15 -9.11 4.59
CA ASP A 66 12.67 -9.19 3.24
C ASP A 66 13.14 -10.61 2.94
N THR A 67 13.06 -10.99 1.67
CA THR A 67 13.53 -12.29 1.20
C THR A 67 14.53 -12.10 0.07
N LYS A 68 15.32 -13.14 -0.22
CA LYS A 68 16.24 -13.14 -1.38
C LYS A 68 15.56 -12.88 -2.73
N PHE A 69 14.23 -13.05 -2.80
CA PHE A 69 13.48 -12.91 -4.04
C PHE A 69 12.78 -11.55 -4.17
N ARG A 70 12.41 -10.90 -3.06
CA ARG A 70 11.81 -9.55 -3.06
C ARG A 70 11.90 -8.88 -1.68
N THR A 71 11.89 -7.55 -1.72
CA THR A 71 11.63 -6.68 -0.57
C THR A 71 10.17 -6.81 -0.12
N ALA A 72 9.96 -6.70 1.18
CA ALA A 72 8.67 -6.66 1.81
C ALA A 72 7.98 -5.33 1.47
N ILE A 73 6.66 -5.38 1.30
CA ILE A 73 5.88 -4.16 1.08
C ILE A 73 5.91 -3.36 2.38
N CYS A 74 6.34 -2.09 2.28
CA CYS A 74 6.36 -1.17 3.41
C CYS A 74 4.98 -1.10 4.11
N VAL A 75 5.01 -1.11 5.46
CA VAL A 75 3.80 -1.04 6.30
C VAL A 75 2.91 0.14 5.92
N ARG A 76 3.51 1.32 5.69
CA ARG A 76 2.78 2.54 5.31
C ARG A 76 2.02 2.36 3.99
N LYS A 77 2.68 1.78 2.98
CA LYS A 77 2.05 1.46 1.68
C LYS A 77 0.84 0.54 1.87
N CYS A 78 1.02 -0.53 2.65
CA CYS A 78 -0.03 -1.49 2.94
C CYS A 78 -1.22 -0.82 3.63
N LEU A 79 -0.93 -0.09 4.72
CA LEU A 79 -1.93 0.59 5.54
C LEU A 79 -2.73 1.60 4.71
N ALA A 80 -2.08 2.40 3.89
CA ALA A 80 -2.78 3.40 3.10
C ALA A 80 -3.68 2.81 2.01
N VAL A 81 -3.27 1.73 1.35
CA VAL A 81 -4.15 1.01 0.42
C VAL A 81 -5.36 0.45 1.16
N THR A 82 -5.16 -0.12 2.35
CA THR A 82 -6.26 -0.62 3.19
C THR A 82 -7.20 0.50 3.60
N LEU A 83 -6.69 1.61 4.12
CA LEU A 83 -7.51 2.75 4.54
C LEU A 83 -8.28 3.36 3.36
N ARG A 84 -7.63 3.50 2.19
CA ARG A 84 -8.31 3.97 0.99
C ARG A 84 -9.44 3.05 0.56
N PHE A 85 -9.22 1.74 0.64
CA PHE A 85 -10.27 0.74 0.38
C PHE A 85 -11.44 0.87 1.36
N LEU A 86 -11.16 0.96 2.67
CA LEU A 86 -12.18 1.13 3.71
C LEU A 86 -12.96 2.45 3.52
N ALA A 87 -12.26 3.55 3.23
CA ALA A 87 -12.85 4.86 2.99
C ALA A 87 -13.72 4.92 1.72
N SER A 88 -13.51 4.01 0.75
CA SER A 88 -14.29 3.97 -0.48
C SER A 88 -15.69 3.36 -0.32
N GLY A 89 -16.02 2.80 0.84
CA GLY A 89 -17.35 2.26 1.13
C GLY A 89 -17.74 1.00 0.34
N LYS A 90 -16.82 0.41 -0.44
CA LYS A 90 -17.06 -0.80 -1.26
C LYS A 90 -17.30 -2.10 -0.47
N LEU A 91 -17.48 -2.02 0.85
CA LEU A 91 -17.72 -3.18 1.72
C LEU A 91 -19.21 -3.52 1.90
N ALA A 92 -20.10 -2.92 1.11
CA ALA A 92 -21.53 -3.21 1.15
C ALA A 92 -22.13 -3.28 -0.25
N GLU A 93 -21.93 -4.40 -0.95
CA GLU A 93 -22.88 -5.02 -1.90
C GLU A 93 -22.66 -6.55 -1.93
#